data_AF-A0A4U9HUT2-F1
#
_entry.id   AF-A0A4U9HUT2-F1
#
_cell.length_a   1.000
_cell.length_b   1.000
_cell.length_c   1.000
_cell.angle_alpha   90.00
_cell.angle_beta   90.00
_cell.angle_gamma   90.00
#
_symmetry.space_group_name_H-M   'P 1'
#
loop_
_entity.id
_entity.type
_entity.pdbx_description
1 polymer ?
#
loop_
_entity_poly.entity_id
_entity_poly.type
_entity_poly.pdbx_seq_one_letter_code
_entity_poly.pdbx_strand_id
1 'polypeptide(L)'
;MAFPYFGGNENPHFRSVKQEPVLVRQLPVKTLILADGRQLHVASVYDLVLANYGLDRGLEDDLAAKDYAEIKAYTPAWGEQITGVPRRHIEQIAREFADHGA
;
A
#
# COMPACT_ATOMS: atom_id res chain seq x y z
N MET A 1 2.07 -11.80 -1.58
CA MET A 1 0.60 -11.74 -1.39
C MET A 1 -0.01 -10.84 -2.44
N ALA A 2 -1.15 -11.20 -3.01
CA ALA A 2 -1.82 -10.45 -4.07
C ALA A 2 -2.88 -9.51 -3.48
N PHE A 3 -2.80 -8.22 -3.81
CA PHE A 3 -3.78 -7.20 -3.42
C PHE A 3 -4.48 -6.65 -4.65
N PRO A 4 -5.82 -6.54 -4.67
CA PRO A 4 -6.53 -5.96 -5.79
C PRO A 4 -6.31 -4.44 -5.82
N TYR A 5 -6.09 -3.89 -7.02
CA TYR A 5 -5.93 -2.46 -7.24
C TYR A 5 -6.92 -1.95 -8.28
N PHE A 6 -7.75 -1.00 -7.85
CA PHE A 6 -8.83 -0.43 -8.67
C PHE A 6 -8.56 1.02 -9.10
N GLY A 7 -7.50 1.66 -8.58
CA GLY A 7 -7.18 3.06 -8.88
C GLY A 7 -6.77 3.30 -10.34
N GLY A 8 -6.50 2.24 -11.10
CA GLY A 8 -6.23 2.28 -12.54
C GLY A 8 -7.46 2.15 -13.42
N ASN A 9 -8.66 1.93 -12.85
CA ASN A 9 -9.89 1.81 -13.62
C ASN A 9 -10.28 3.18 -14.18
N GLU A 10 -10.21 3.31 -15.50
CA GLU A 10 -10.61 4.53 -16.20
C GLU A 10 -12.12 4.74 -16.14
N ASN A 11 -12.53 6.00 -16.01
CA ASN A 11 -13.92 6.40 -16.20
C ASN A 11 -13.98 7.86 -16.72
N PRO A 12 -15.13 8.31 -17.26
CA PRO A 12 -15.23 9.63 -17.89
C PRO A 12 -15.15 10.83 -16.94
N HIS A 13 -15.28 10.62 -15.62
CA HIS A 13 -15.51 11.70 -14.66
C HIS A 13 -14.38 11.89 -13.63
N PHE A 14 -13.53 10.87 -13.44
CA PHE A 14 -12.48 10.86 -12.44
C PHE A 14 -11.16 10.46 -13.05
N ARG A 15 -10.08 10.99 -12.49
CA ARG A 15 -8.71 10.62 -12.86
C ARG A 15 -8.41 9.21 -12.36
N SER A 16 -7.54 8.52 -13.08
CA SER A 16 -7.05 7.19 -12.75
C SER A 16 -5.52 7.17 -12.83
N VAL A 17 -4.89 6.27 -12.07
CA VAL A 17 -3.45 6.03 -12.13
C VAL A 17 -3.22 4.59 -12.51
N LYS A 18 -2.79 4.37 -13.76
CA LYS A 18 -2.59 3.04 -14.32
C LYS A 18 -1.50 2.29 -13.58
N GLN A 19 -1.84 1.09 -13.09
CA GLN A 19 -0.93 0.07 -12.54
C GLN A 19 -1.55 -1.31 -12.83
N GLU A 20 -0.86 -2.38 -12.46
CA GLU A 20 -1.43 -3.72 -12.54
C GLU A 20 -2.67 -3.86 -11.65
N PRO A 21 -3.73 -4.58 -12.11
CA PRO A 21 -4.96 -4.77 -11.33
C PRO A 21 -4.74 -5.64 -10.09
N VAL A 22 -3.62 -6.36 -10.04
CA VAL A 22 -3.17 -7.14 -8.89
C VAL A 22 -1.75 -6.75 -8.55
N LEU A 23 -1.54 -6.25 -7.34
CA LEU A 23 -0.23 -5.88 -6.80
C LEU A 23 0.31 -7.03 -5.95
N VAL A 24 1.41 -7.64 -6.40
CA VAL A 24 2.08 -8.73 -5.69
C VAL A 24 3.11 -8.15 -4.72
N ARG A 25 2.86 -8.29 -3.42
CA ARG A 25 3.66 -7.69 -2.33
C ARG A 25 4.45 -8.73 -1.54
N GLN A 26 5.61 -8.33 -1.02
CA GLN A 26 6.40 -9.15 -0.10
C GLN A 26 5.86 -9.03 1.33
N LEU A 27 5.81 -10.16 2.05
CA LEU A 27 5.31 -10.21 3.42
C LEU A 27 6.18 -11.14 4.28
N PRO A 28 6.44 -10.77 5.55
CA PRO A 28 6.98 -11.72 6.51
C PRO A 28 5.90 -12.75 6.82
N VAL A 29 6.25 -14.04 6.72
CA VAL A 29 5.35 -15.14 7.03
C VAL A 29 5.95 -16.07 8.08
N LYS A 30 5.09 -16.70 8.88
CA LYS A 30 5.46 -17.83 9.73
C LYS A 30 4.78 -19.08 9.21
N THR A 31 5.48 -20.22 9.25
CA THR A 31 4.89 -21.53 8.96
C THR A 31 4.35 -22.12 10.26
N LEU A 32 3.08 -22.50 10.28
CA LEU A 32 2.43 -23.20 11.38
C LEU A 32 2.06 -24.61 10.95
N ILE A 33 2.18 -25.56 11.86
CA ILE A 33 1.65 -26.92 11.71
C ILE A 33 0.29 -26.95 12.41
N LEU A 34 -0.77 -27.26 11.67
CA LEU A 34 -2.13 -27.40 12.19
C LEU A 34 -2.31 -28.72 12.96
N ALA A 35 -3.41 -28.83 13.70
CA ALA A 35 -3.75 -30.05 14.44
C ALA A 35 -3.90 -31.29 13.54
N ASP A 36 -4.23 -31.12 12.26
CA ASP A 36 -4.32 -32.18 11.26
C ASP A 36 -2.97 -32.49 10.56
N GLY A 37 -1.88 -31.86 11.01
CA GLY A 37 -0.53 -32.03 10.47
C GLY A 37 -0.22 -31.19 9.23
N ARG A 38 -1.17 -30.45 8.66
CA ARG A 38 -0.90 -29.58 7.49
C ARG A 38 -0.04 -28.39 7.89
N GLN A 39 0.82 -27.97 6.97
CA GLN A 39 1.59 -26.73 7.11
C GLN A 39 0.89 -25.57 6.40
N LEU A 40 0.79 -24.42 7.05
CA LEU A 40 0.27 -23.19 6.47
C LEU A 40 1.20 -22.01 6.75
N HIS A 41 1.30 -21.10 5.78
CA HIS A 41 1.91 -19.80 5.98
C HIS A 41 0.88 -18.81 6.51
N VAL A 42 1.25 -18.07 7.55
CA VAL A 42 0.41 -17.02 8.16
C VAL A 42 1.18 -15.72 8.26
N ALA A 43 0.46 -14.61 8.13
CA ALA A 43 0.95 -13.26 8.37
C ALA A 43 -0.03 -12.54 9.31
N SER A 44 0.45 -11.52 10.03
CA SER A 44 -0.44 -10.71 10.86
C SER A 44 -1.27 -9.75 10.00
N VAL A 45 -2.41 -9.30 10.51
CA VAL A 45 -3.20 -8.24 9.86
C VAL A 45 -2.38 -6.96 9.73
N TYR A 46 -1.53 -6.64 10.71
CA TYR A 46 -0.63 -5.49 10.66
C TYR A 46 0.30 -5.56 9.44
N ASP A 47 0.92 -6.70 9.19
CA ASP A 47 1.79 -6.89 8.02
C ASP A 47 1.02 -6.74 6.71
N LEU A 48 -0.20 -7.29 6.64
CA LEU A 48 -1.08 -7.16 5.48
C LEU A 48 -1.44 -5.70 5.19
N VAL A 49 -1.74 -4.91 6.23
CA VAL A 49 -2.08 -3.49 6.09
C VAL A 49 -0.88 -2.68 5.60
N LEU A 50 0.31 -2.88 6.18
CA LEU A 50 1.51 -2.15 5.74
C LEU A 50 1.88 -2.47 4.29
N ALA A 51 1.77 -3.74 3.88
CA ALA A 51 2.01 -4.16 2.50
C ALA A 51 0.95 -3.58 1.53
N ASN A 52 -0.32 -3.54 1.94
CA ASN A 52 -1.39 -2.94 1.14
C ASN A 52 -1.15 -1.44 0.89
N TYR A 53 -0.69 -0.71 1.92
CA TYR A 53 -0.30 0.70 1.81
C TYR A 53 1.05 0.91 1.09
N GLY A 54 1.73 -0.17 0.69
CA GLY A 54 2.97 -0.11 -0.08
C GLY A 54 4.14 0.51 0.68
N LEU A 55 4.25 0.30 1.99
CA LEU A 55 5.38 0.78 2.79
C LEU A 55 6.61 -0.12 2.61
N ASP A 56 7.77 0.47 2.30
CA ASP A 56 9.03 -0.28 2.28
C ASP A 56 9.45 -0.65 3.71
N ARG A 57 9.81 -1.93 3.88
CA ARG A 57 10.17 -2.55 5.16
C ARG A 57 11.49 -3.32 5.07
N GLY A 58 12.27 -3.12 3.99
CA GLY A 58 13.51 -3.83 3.74
C GLY A 58 13.31 -5.27 3.25
N LEU A 59 12.17 -5.55 2.61
CA LEU A 59 11.82 -6.88 2.07
C LEU A 59 12.05 -6.99 0.56
N GLU A 60 12.72 -6.01 -0.04
CA GLU A 60 12.96 -5.95 -1.49
C GLU A 60 11.66 -6.02 -2.31
N ASP A 61 10.62 -5.29 -1.85
CA ASP A 61 9.35 -5.15 -2.56
C ASP A 61 9.43 -3.97 -3.55
N ASP A 62 9.56 -4.29 -4.84
CA ASP A 62 9.65 -3.29 -5.91
C ASP A 62 8.42 -2.37 -6.01
N LEU A 63 7.25 -2.82 -5.54
CA LEU A 63 6.03 -2.02 -5.54
C LEU A 63 5.94 -1.15 -4.30
N ALA A 64 6.79 -1.32 -3.28
CA ALA A 64 6.78 -0.53 -2.05
C ALA A 64 7.49 0.81 -2.28
N ALA A 65 6.91 1.88 -1.78
CA ALA A 65 7.43 3.23 -1.98
C ALA A 65 8.61 3.49 -1.05
N LYS A 66 9.69 4.02 -1.61
CA LYS A 66 10.86 4.48 -0.83
C LYS A 66 10.77 5.96 -0.45
N ASP A 67 9.91 6.69 -1.16
CA ASP A 67 9.69 8.11 -0.97
C ASP A 67 8.25 8.49 -1.34
N TYR A 68 7.75 9.59 -0.76
CA TYR A 68 6.40 10.09 -1.03
C TYR A 68 6.18 10.62 -2.44
N ALA A 69 7.24 10.99 -3.15
CA ALA A 69 7.20 11.44 -4.54
C ALA A 69 7.07 10.29 -5.56
N GLU A 70 7.31 9.04 -5.15
CA GLU A 70 7.15 7.89 -6.04
C GLU A 70 5.68 7.63 -6.35
N ILE A 71 5.32 7.47 -7.62
CA ILE A 71 3.94 7.17 -8.03
C ILE A 71 3.67 5.68 -7.82
N LYS A 72 3.45 5.28 -6.57
CA LYS A 72 3.03 3.94 -6.17
C LYS A 72 1.68 4.01 -5.45
N ALA A 73 0.91 2.93 -5.51
CA ALA A 73 -0.44 2.91 -4.95
C ALA A 73 -0.45 3.48 -3.51
N TYR A 74 -1.35 4.43 -3.26
CA TYR A 74 -1.59 5.08 -1.96
C TYR A 74 -0.49 6.02 -1.43
N THR A 75 0.55 6.32 -2.21
CA THR A 75 1.50 7.41 -1.88
C THR A 75 0.88 8.81 -2.02
N PRO A 76 1.46 9.86 -1.41
CA PRO A 76 1.04 11.24 -1.66
C PRO A 76 1.10 11.65 -3.14
N ALA A 77 2.15 11.26 -3.88
CA ALA A 77 2.23 11.52 -5.33
C ALA A 77 1.13 10.82 -6.12
N TRP A 78 0.77 9.59 -5.76
CA TRP A 78 -0.39 8.90 -6.32
C TRP A 78 -1.71 9.61 -5.98
N GLY A 79 -1.87 10.04 -4.73
CA GLY A 79 -3.05 10.75 -4.25
C GLY A 79 -3.26 12.07 -4.97
N GLU A 80 -2.18 12.80 -5.25
CA GLU A 80 -2.21 14.04 -6.04
C GLU A 80 -2.74 13.81 -7.46
N GLN A 81 -2.33 12.73 -8.13
CA GLN A 81 -2.83 12.42 -9.47
C GLN A 81 -4.31 12.05 -9.46
N ILE A 82 -4.75 11.25 -8.49
CA ILE A 82 -6.15 10.82 -8.36
C ILE A 82 -7.06 12.00 -8.01
N THR A 83 -6.68 12.79 -7.00
CA THR A 83 -7.58 13.78 -6.37
C THR A 83 -7.37 15.21 -6.85
N GLY A 84 -6.18 15.53 -7.37
CA GLY A 84 -5.75 16.89 -7.66
C GLY A 84 -5.30 17.71 -6.44
N VAL A 85 -5.35 17.14 -5.23
CA VAL A 85 -4.83 17.81 -4.02
C VAL A 85 -3.29 17.76 -4.04
N PRO A 86 -2.58 18.89 -3.89
CA PRO A 86 -1.12 18.89 -3.87
C PRO A 86 -0.56 17.97 -2.80
N ARG A 87 0.41 17.11 -3.16
CA ARG A 87 1.00 16.09 -2.26
C ARG A 87 1.57 16.70 -0.99
N ARG A 88 2.13 17.90 -1.08
CA ARG A 88 2.64 18.66 0.08
C ARG A 88 1.56 18.89 1.15
N HIS A 89 0.31 19.11 0.75
CA HIS A 89 -0.80 19.27 1.69
C HIS A 89 -1.21 17.93 2.29
N ILE A 90 -1.23 16.86 1.48
CA ILE A 90 -1.51 15.50 1.96
C ILE A 90 -0.49 15.13 3.04
N GLU A 91 0.80 15.32 2.77
CA GLU A 91 1.89 15.03 3.72
C GLU A 91 1.80 15.88 4.97
N GLN A 92 1.64 17.21 4.82
CA GLN A 92 1.59 18.14 5.95
C GLN A 92 0.41 17.82 6.88
N ILE A 93 -0.80 17.72 6.33
CA ILE A 93 -2.01 17.50 7.13
C ILE A 93 -1.97 16.11 7.79
N ALA A 94 -1.45 15.08 7.11
CA ALA A 94 -1.31 13.75 7.70
C ALA A 94 -0.35 13.75 8.89
N ARG A 95 0.78 14.47 8.80
CA ARG A 95 1.75 14.62 9.91
C ARG A 95 1.15 15.39 11.08
N GLU A 96 0.58 16.57 10.81
CA GLU A 96 -0.07 17.39 11.82
C GLU A 96 -1.20 16.63 12.52
N PHE A 97 -2.01 15.87 11.78
CA PHE A 97 -3.08 15.07 12.36
C PHE A 97 -2.53 13.95 13.28
N ALA A 98 -1.47 13.27 12.87
CA ALA A 98 -0.84 12.24 13.68
C ALA A 98 -0.20 12.81 14.97
N ASP A 99 0.42 13.99 14.88
CA ASP A 99 1.07 14.64 16.02
C ASP A 99 0.06 15.13 17.09
N HIS A 100 -1.15 15.55 16.69
CA HIS A 100 -2.20 15.95 17.63
C HIS A 100 -2.98 14.79 18.25
N GLY A 101 -2.92 13.60 17.65
CA GLY A 101 -3.64 12.40 18.11
C GLY A 101 -2.85 11.50 19.06
N ALA A 102 -1.58 11.84 19.33
CA ALA A 102 -0.68 11.13 20.24
C ALA A 102 -0.83 11.57 21.71
#